data_AF-A0A3B8ZNI9-F1
#
_entry.id   AF-A0A3B8ZNI9-F1
#
_cell.length_a   1.000
_cell.length_b   1.000
_cell.length_c   1.000
_cell.angle_alpha   90.00
_cell.angle_beta   90.00
_cell.angle_gamma   90.00
#
_symmetry.space_group_name_H-M   'P 1'
#
loop_
_entity.id
_entity.type
_entity.pdbx_description
1 polymer ?
#
loop_
_entity_poly.entity_id
_entity_poly.type
_entity_poly.pdbx_seq_one_letter_code
_entity_poly.pdbx_strand_id
1 'polypeptide(L)'
;MTNSAGTLCAWSVLSSLAVGLFVLSHTPYCWPVGILVPSTMVGLWRAPLVSQLPIQVIVESLLIGSLACWLVTPFFAGAVAAYELPVHVICCMVYSSQTVGTALVIWSTRSWSVMASAPLIALASTLAELGHAMAFGITWITTNAALTMTTTPVAQWSGVLSPFGLSAAVCWIGCLLWPDWSKSSWRRYVSTVTAISALAILWVGGLLIESAIDDRPPAFNALLVQPCLAQGTVSLHTQHLQTLTSLQTDGKVDLILWGEGAVQGGPYSQLSQPVETNVDKYDPHIGMTFTRFREQLVHQYQTSCLLGALVGDSLVVRKDGNEYLEDRTYNCGLLVSPYAFVDCHEKIALMPVRETSITCLSWLPRLQDWIHSQLGARSFYDPGRNFHPLTFEDRSGKKRRIAVAICYESWLPWLPQYHCNEPLDAICHLAYDGDFKDHPEYTQRMLLTIRLRAIETRTWQLVCSHFAGTAVIDPRGRIVKQLPPGPGVLRTDRME
;
A
#
# COMPACT_ATOMS: atom_id res chain seq x y z
N MET A 1 -49.96 4.92 11.58
CA MET A 1 -49.41 5.10 10.22
C MET A 1 -48.25 6.07 10.32
N THR A 2 -47.05 5.54 10.53
CA THR A 2 -45.81 6.32 10.57
C THR A 2 -45.51 6.88 9.19
N ASN A 3 -44.98 8.09 9.13
CA ASN A 3 -44.76 8.89 7.93
C ASN A 3 -43.66 8.26 7.03
N SER A 4 -44.01 7.19 6.31
CA SER A 4 -43.11 6.34 5.53
C SER A 4 -42.34 7.12 4.46
N ALA A 5 -42.93 8.18 3.90
CA ALA A 5 -42.28 9.05 2.93
C ALA A 5 -41.13 9.87 3.53
N GLY A 6 -41.31 10.41 4.74
CA GLY A 6 -40.27 11.16 5.45
C GLY A 6 -39.09 10.29 5.87
N THR A 7 -39.38 9.06 6.30
CA THR A 7 -38.39 8.03 6.59
C THR A 7 -37.54 7.65 5.36
N LEU A 8 -38.19 7.35 4.24
CA LEU A 8 -37.51 6.94 3.01
C LEU A 8 -36.60 8.07 2.47
N CYS A 9 -37.07 9.31 2.58
CA CYS A 9 -36.30 10.49 2.20
C CYS A 9 -35.04 10.66 3.07
N ALA A 10 -35.18 10.56 4.40
CA ALA A 10 -34.05 10.69 5.32
C ALA A 10 -32.99 9.58 5.11
N TRP A 11 -33.43 8.33 4.90
CA TRP A 11 -32.52 7.23 4.57
C TRP A 11 -31.74 7.50 3.29
N SER A 12 -32.45 7.87 2.21
CA SER A 12 -31.85 8.10 0.89
C SER A 12 -30.82 9.22 0.93
N VAL A 13 -31.09 10.27 1.72
CA VAL A 13 -30.14 11.38 1.92
C VAL A 13 -28.90 10.92 2.68
N LEU A 14 -29.07 10.21 3.80
CA LEU A 14 -27.92 9.77 4.61
C LEU A 14 -27.08 8.70 3.90
N SER A 15 -27.69 7.77 3.16
CA SER A 15 -26.97 6.74 2.40
C SER A 15 -26.20 7.34 1.23
N SER A 16 -26.80 8.27 0.50
CA SER A 16 -26.12 9.02 -0.57
C SER A 16 -24.97 9.86 -0.02
N LEU A 17 -25.16 10.50 1.15
CA LEU A 17 -24.13 11.28 1.80
C LEU A 17 -22.96 10.39 2.28
N ALA A 18 -23.25 9.21 2.84
CA ALA A 18 -22.23 8.24 3.25
C ALA A 18 -21.34 7.84 2.07
N VAL A 19 -21.96 7.46 0.94
CA VAL A 19 -21.26 7.08 -0.30
C VAL A 19 -20.49 8.27 -0.87
N GLY A 20 -21.10 9.44 -0.97
CA GLY A 20 -20.47 10.64 -1.51
C GLY A 20 -19.26 11.09 -0.70
N LEU A 21 -19.36 11.14 0.63
CA LEU A 21 -18.24 11.46 1.52
C LEU A 21 -17.11 10.44 1.40
N PHE A 22 -17.46 9.15 1.31
CA PHE A 22 -16.47 8.10 1.11
C PHE A 22 -15.73 8.24 -0.23
N VAL A 23 -16.44 8.53 -1.32
CA VAL A 23 -15.82 8.76 -2.63
C VAL A 23 -14.90 9.98 -2.60
N LEU A 24 -15.37 11.10 -2.03
CA LEU A 24 -14.59 12.33 -1.92
C LEU A 24 -13.35 12.18 -1.04
N SER A 25 -13.36 11.25 -0.08
CA SER A 25 -12.20 11.00 0.79
C SER A 25 -11.13 10.11 0.16
N HIS A 26 -11.42 9.49 -0.98
CA HIS A 26 -10.48 8.61 -1.70
C HIS A 26 -9.92 9.29 -2.95
N THR A 27 -8.90 8.67 -3.55
CA THR A 27 -8.36 9.10 -4.85
C THR A 27 -9.45 9.08 -5.92
N PRO A 28 -9.52 10.09 -6.80
CA PRO A 28 -8.53 11.16 -7.00
C PRO A 28 -8.71 12.41 -6.12
N TYR A 29 -9.80 12.51 -5.33
CA TYR A 29 -10.15 13.75 -4.63
C TYR A 29 -9.35 13.95 -3.34
N CYS A 30 -9.24 12.91 -2.51
CA CYS A 30 -8.46 12.91 -1.26
C CYS A 30 -8.84 14.04 -0.29
N TRP A 31 -10.12 14.43 -0.24
CA TRP A 31 -10.59 15.45 0.69
C TRP A 31 -10.62 14.90 2.12
N PRO A 32 -10.33 15.72 3.15
CA PRO A 32 -10.29 15.27 4.54
C PRO A 32 -11.70 15.09 5.15
N VAL A 33 -12.65 14.61 4.35
CA VAL A 33 -14.06 14.41 4.72
C VAL A 33 -14.35 12.97 5.15
N GLY A 34 -13.37 12.06 5.07
CA GLY A 34 -13.51 10.66 5.50
C GLY A 34 -13.93 10.51 6.97
N ILE A 35 -13.53 11.45 7.82
CA ILE A 35 -13.93 11.52 9.24
C ILE A 35 -15.45 11.72 9.43
N LEU A 36 -16.16 12.20 8.40
CA LEU A 36 -17.61 12.41 8.46
C LEU A 36 -18.40 11.15 8.09
N VAL A 37 -17.78 10.16 7.43
CA VAL A 37 -18.46 8.93 6.99
C VAL A 37 -19.09 8.17 8.17
N PRO A 38 -18.40 7.92 9.30
CA PRO A 38 -19.01 7.23 10.44
C PRO A 38 -20.23 7.96 11.01
N SER A 39 -20.27 9.29 10.97
CA SER A 39 -21.43 10.08 11.44
C SER A 39 -22.69 9.75 10.66
N THR A 40 -22.58 9.64 9.33
CA THR A 40 -23.72 9.27 8.46
C THR A 40 -24.21 7.85 8.72
N MET A 41 -23.29 6.91 8.96
CA MET A 41 -23.59 5.52 9.31
C MET A 41 -24.31 5.40 10.66
N VAL A 42 -23.84 6.16 11.66
CA VAL A 42 -24.48 6.28 12.97
C VAL A 42 -25.90 6.82 12.82
N GLY A 43 -26.11 7.82 11.96
CA GLY A 43 -27.43 8.33 11.62
C GLY A 43 -28.34 7.29 10.99
N LEU A 44 -27.85 6.51 10.02
CA LEU A 44 -28.62 5.51 9.29
C LEU A 44 -29.19 4.41 10.20
N TRP A 45 -28.33 3.79 11.03
CA TRP A 45 -28.69 2.56 11.74
C TRP A 45 -29.02 2.74 13.22
N ARG A 46 -28.91 3.97 13.76
CA ARG A 46 -29.46 4.30 15.09
C ARG A 46 -30.78 5.04 15.03
N ALA A 47 -31.05 5.77 13.95
CA ALA A 47 -32.29 6.50 13.85
C ALA A 47 -33.47 5.52 13.92
N PRO A 48 -34.55 5.86 14.67
CA PRO A 48 -35.78 5.07 14.68
C PRO A 48 -36.48 5.08 13.30
N LEU A 49 -35.91 5.82 12.35
CA LEU A 49 -36.43 6.02 11.02
C LEU A 49 -36.38 4.73 10.18
N VAL A 50 -35.29 3.95 10.14
CA VAL A 50 -35.09 3.11 8.95
C VAL A 50 -35.12 1.59 9.14
N SER A 51 -34.67 1.00 10.25
CA SER A 51 -34.57 -0.47 10.30
C SER A 51 -34.80 -1.08 11.68
N GLN A 52 -35.89 -1.85 11.84
CA GLN A 52 -36.19 -2.60 13.07
C GLN A 52 -35.58 -4.01 13.04
N LEU A 53 -35.31 -4.55 11.85
CA LEU A 53 -34.87 -5.93 11.67
C LEU A 53 -33.36 -5.98 11.34
N PRO A 54 -32.59 -6.89 11.98
CA PRO A 54 -31.17 -7.09 11.67
C PRO A 54 -30.90 -7.35 10.19
N ILE A 55 -31.78 -8.09 9.52
CA ILE A 55 -31.58 -8.45 8.11
C ILE A 55 -31.62 -7.25 7.17
N GLN A 56 -32.40 -6.22 7.50
CA GLN A 56 -32.45 -4.99 6.71
C GLN A 56 -31.15 -4.22 6.86
N VAL A 57 -30.61 -4.11 8.08
CA VAL A 57 -29.30 -3.49 8.34
C VAL A 57 -28.20 -4.19 7.55
N ILE A 58 -28.22 -5.53 7.50
CA ILE A 58 -27.26 -6.31 6.70
C ILE A 58 -27.39 -5.97 5.21
N VAL A 59 -28.59 -6.01 4.65
CA VAL A 59 -28.81 -5.71 3.22
C VAL A 59 -28.42 -4.29 2.88
N GLU A 60 -28.82 -3.30 3.68
CA GLU A 60 -28.49 -1.89 3.47
C GLU A 60 -26.98 -1.65 3.53
N SER A 61 -26.29 -2.21 4.54
CA SER A 61 -24.84 -2.06 4.69
C SER A 61 -24.06 -2.76 3.59
N LEU A 62 -24.52 -3.92 3.11
CA LEU A 62 -23.95 -4.58 1.93
C LEU A 62 -24.08 -3.69 0.68
N LEU A 63 -25.24 -3.11 0.43
CA LEU A 63 -25.48 -2.24 -0.74
C LEU A 63 -24.65 -0.95 -0.67
N ILE A 64 -24.68 -0.26 0.48
CA ILE A 64 -23.92 0.98 0.69
C ILE A 64 -22.42 0.73 0.56
N GLY A 65 -21.90 -0.30 1.25
CA GLY A 65 -20.49 -0.66 1.20
C GLY A 65 -20.05 -1.09 -0.20
N SER A 66 -20.85 -1.89 -0.90
CA SER A 66 -20.53 -2.34 -2.26
C SER A 66 -20.50 -1.17 -3.25
N LEU A 67 -21.49 -0.27 -3.19
CA LEU A 67 -21.54 0.91 -4.04
C LEU A 67 -20.37 1.87 -3.76
N ALA A 68 -20.06 2.11 -2.49
CA ALA A 68 -18.94 2.94 -2.08
C ALA A 68 -17.60 2.37 -2.61
N CYS A 69 -17.37 1.07 -2.45
CA CYS A 69 -16.18 0.40 -2.96
C CYS A 69 -16.10 0.45 -4.49
N TRP A 70 -17.21 0.18 -5.17
CA TRP A 70 -17.32 0.19 -6.63
C TRP A 70 -16.81 1.50 -7.23
N LEU A 71 -17.27 2.61 -6.67
CA LEU A 71 -16.96 3.95 -7.19
C LEU A 71 -15.51 4.37 -6.98
N VAL A 72 -14.78 3.77 -6.02
CA VAL A 72 -13.39 4.13 -5.72
C VAL A 72 -12.38 3.07 -6.17
N THR A 73 -12.84 1.98 -6.79
CA THR A 73 -11.97 0.89 -7.27
C THR A 73 -12.19 0.45 -8.72
N PRO A 74 -12.50 1.36 -9.68
CA PRO A 74 -12.62 0.96 -11.07
C PRO A 74 -11.34 0.28 -11.60
N PHE A 75 -10.18 0.57 -11.01
CA PHE A 75 -8.90 -0.07 -11.33
C PHE A 75 -8.82 -1.57 -11.05
N PHE A 76 -9.72 -2.15 -10.24
CA PHE A 76 -9.78 -3.62 -10.09
C PHE A 76 -10.35 -4.30 -11.34
N ALA A 77 -11.15 -3.60 -12.14
CA ALA A 77 -11.64 -4.13 -13.40
C ALA A 77 -10.47 -4.37 -14.36
N GLY A 78 -9.53 -3.42 -14.50
CA GLY A 78 -8.37 -3.57 -15.39
C GLY A 78 -7.32 -4.60 -14.97
N ALA A 79 -7.38 -5.11 -13.74
CA ALA A 79 -6.41 -6.08 -13.22
C ALA A 79 -6.64 -7.53 -13.70
N VAL A 80 -7.85 -7.86 -14.20
CA VAL A 80 -8.21 -9.23 -14.61
C VAL A 80 -8.97 -9.25 -15.94
N ALA A 81 -8.23 -9.17 -17.04
CA ALA A 81 -8.74 -9.00 -18.42
C ALA A 81 -9.86 -9.97 -18.89
N ALA A 82 -10.05 -11.14 -18.26
CA ALA A 82 -11.07 -12.12 -18.65
C ALA A 82 -12.38 -12.04 -17.84
N TYR A 83 -12.38 -11.47 -16.62
CA TYR A 83 -13.52 -11.49 -15.69
C TYR A 83 -13.66 -10.18 -14.89
N GLU A 84 -13.34 -9.05 -15.52
CA GLU A 84 -13.27 -7.72 -14.90
C GLU A 84 -14.50 -7.40 -14.04
N LEU A 85 -15.71 -7.57 -14.60
CA LEU A 85 -16.96 -7.19 -13.94
C LEU A 85 -17.35 -8.13 -12.79
N PRO A 86 -17.42 -9.48 -12.96
CA PRO A 86 -17.78 -10.37 -11.85
C PRO A 86 -16.79 -10.32 -10.69
N VAL A 87 -15.49 -10.21 -10.98
CA VAL A 87 -14.44 -10.13 -9.95
C VAL A 87 -14.58 -8.83 -9.17
N HIS A 88 -14.79 -7.71 -9.85
CA HIS A 88 -14.98 -6.42 -9.19
C HIS A 88 -16.22 -6.42 -8.29
N VAL A 89 -17.34 -7.00 -8.74
CA VAL A 89 -18.54 -7.19 -7.91
C VAL A 89 -18.22 -7.98 -6.65
N ILE A 90 -17.52 -9.12 -6.77
CA ILE A 90 -17.14 -9.96 -5.63
C ILE A 90 -16.24 -9.18 -4.67
N CYS A 91 -15.22 -8.46 -5.16
CA CYS A 91 -14.35 -7.64 -4.34
C CYS A 91 -15.12 -6.55 -3.58
N CYS A 92 -16.10 -5.91 -4.22
CA CYS A 92 -16.97 -4.92 -3.58
C CYS A 92 -17.86 -5.55 -2.50
N MET A 93 -18.38 -6.76 -2.75
CA MET A 93 -19.16 -7.51 -1.76
C MET A 93 -18.28 -7.93 -0.56
N VAL A 94 -17.08 -8.44 -0.80
CA VAL A 94 -16.13 -8.80 0.26
C VAL A 94 -15.78 -7.57 1.09
N TYR A 95 -15.49 -6.43 0.45
CA TYR A 95 -15.31 -5.15 1.14
C TYR A 95 -16.50 -4.80 2.04
N SER A 96 -17.72 -4.93 1.51
CA SER A 96 -18.92 -4.52 2.22
C SER A 96 -19.17 -5.30 3.52
N SER A 97 -18.58 -6.48 3.70
CA SER A 97 -18.69 -7.25 4.96
C SER A 97 -18.14 -6.51 6.19
N GLN A 98 -17.15 -5.62 6.04
CA GLN A 98 -16.71 -4.74 7.14
C GLN A 98 -17.75 -3.67 7.49
N THR A 99 -18.44 -3.16 6.46
CA THR A 99 -19.55 -2.21 6.66
C THR A 99 -20.68 -2.89 7.42
N VAL A 100 -20.98 -4.17 7.13
CA VAL A 100 -21.96 -4.99 7.86
C VAL A 100 -21.59 -5.12 9.32
N GLY A 101 -20.35 -5.50 9.64
CA GLY A 101 -19.90 -5.64 11.04
C GLY A 101 -20.07 -4.33 11.83
N THR A 102 -19.67 -3.22 11.23
CA THR A 102 -19.83 -1.88 11.83
C THR A 102 -21.31 -1.52 12.01
N ALA A 103 -22.14 -1.75 10.98
CA ALA A 103 -23.57 -1.47 10.99
C ALA A 103 -24.33 -2.25 12.07
N LEU A 104 -24.00 -3.53 12.26
CA LEU A 104 -24.61 -4.38 13.28
C LEU A 104 -24.28 -3.91 14.70
N VAL A 105 -23.06 -3.41 14.94
CA VAL A 105 -22.68 -2.82 16.24
C VAL A 105 -23.38 -1.48 16.47
N ILE A 106 -23.48 -0.64 15.45
CA ILE A 106 -24.26 0.61 15.50
C ILE A 106 -25.72 0.30 15.87
N TRP A 107 -26.32 -0.68 15.19
CA TRP A 107 -27.71 -1.08 15.39
C TRP A 107 -27.95 -1.72 16.76
N SER A 108 -27.04 -2.60 17.23
CA SER A 108 -27.20 -3.29 18.52
C SER A 108 -27.03 -2.33 19.71
N THR A 109 -26.22 -1.29 19.55
CA THR A 109 -25.98 -0.25 20.56
C THR A 109 -26.89 0.98 20.42
N ARG A 110 -27.94 0.91 19.58
CA ARG A 110 -28.82 2.06 19.26
C ARG A 110 -29.52 2.69 20.47
N SER A 111 -29.74 1.92 21.53
CA SER A 111 -30.35 2.39 22.78
C SER A 111 -29.37 3.06 23.74
N TRP A 112 -28.06 2.91 23.51
CA TRP A 112 -27.03 3.50 24.36
C TRP A 112 -26.85 4.98 24.00
N SER A 113 -26.20 5.79 24.85
CA SER A 113 -25.79 7.12 24.42
C SER A 113 -24.71 7.04 23.34
N VAL A 114 -24.65 8.01 22.42
CA VAL A 114 -23.62 8.05 21.36
C VAL A 114 -22.21 8.01 21.96
N MET A 115 -22.00 8.70 23.08
CA MET A 115 -20.73 8.72 23.82
C MET A 115 -20.29 7.32 24.26
N ALA A 116 -21.23 6.49 24.70
CA ALA A 116 -20.94 5.14 25.17
C ALA A 116 -20.75 4.13 24.03
N SER A 117 -21.48 4.29 22.92
CA SER A 117 -21.38 3.38 21.78
C SER A 117 -20.19 3.66 20.87
N ALA A 118 -19.76 4.92 20.74
CA ALA A 118 -18.73 5.31 19.78
C ALA A 118 -17.40 4.53 19.90
N PRO A 119 -16.85 4.29 21.12
CA PRO A 119 -15.64 3.46 21.26
C PRO A 119 -15.83 2.02 20.76
N LEU A 120 -17.00 1.41 21.00
CA LEU A 120 -17.30 0.06 20.53
C LEU A 120 -17.45 -0.01 19.01
N ILE A 121 -18.08 1.01 18.41
CA ILE A 121 -18.22 1.11 16.95
C ILE A 121 -16.83 1.26 16.31
N ALA A 122 -15.99 2.14 16.85
CA ALA A 122 -14.61 2.32 16.38
C ALA A 122 -13.80 1.03 16.49
N LEU A 123 -13.86 0.35 17.65
CA LEU A 123 -13.19 -0.94 17.85
C LEU A 123 -13.66 -1.99 16.83
N ALA A 124 -14.98 -2.13 16.64
CA ALA A 124 -15.53 -3.08 15.68
C ALA A 124 -15.11 -2.77 14.24
N SER A 125 -15.10 -1.49 13.86
CA SER A 125 -14.67 -1.05 12.53
C SER A 125 -13.20 -1.35 12.28
N THR A 126 -12.33 -1.06 13.24
CA THR A 126 -10.88 -1.31 13.14
C THR A 126 -10.53 -2.80 13.22
N LEU A 127 -11.24 -3.61 14.02
CA LEU A 127 -11.06 -5.06 14.02
C LEU A 127 -11.49 -5.69 12.69
N ALA A 128 -12.57 -5.20 12.08
CA ALA A 128 -12.98 -5.61 10.75
C ALA A 128 -11.96 -5.20 9.69
N GLU A 129 -11.41 -3.99 9.77
CA GLU A 129 -10.30 -3.53 8.92
C GLU A 129 -9.08 -4.46 9.02
N LEU A 130 -8.61 -4.75 10.23
CA LEU A 130 -7.50 -5.66 10.48
C LEU A 130 -7.79 -7.07 9.96
N GLY A 131 -8.99 -7.59 10.23
CA GLY A 131 -9.41 -8.89 9.74
C GLY A 131 -9.39 -8.98 8.21
N HIS A 132 -9.85 -7.93 7.52
CA HIS A 132 -9.78 -7.85 6.06
C HIS A 132 -8.34 -7.79 5.54
N ALA A 133 -7.49 -6.99 6.19
CA ALA A 133 -6.09 -6.86 5.84
C ALA A 133 -5.34 -8.20 5.97
N MET A 134 -5.67 -9.00 7.01
CA MET A 134 -5.08 -10.33 7.21
C MET A 134 -5.68 -11.41 6.30
N ALA A 135 -6.99 -11.38 6.04
CA ALA A 135 -7.69 -12.46 5.33
C ALA A 135 -7.67 -12.32 3.81
N PHE A 136 -7.79 -11.09 3.31
CA PHE A 136 -7.96 -10.81 1.88
C PHE A 136 -6.85 -9.92 1.32
N GLY A 137 -6.21 -9.10 2.17
CA GLY A 137 -5.06 -8.27 1.82
C GLY A 137 -5.38 -7.14 0.84
N ILE A 138 -5.76 -7.49 -0.38
CA ILE A 138 -6.04 -6.59 -1.51
C ILE A 138 -7.20 -5.62 -1.24
N THR A 139 -8.17 -6.01 -0.41
CA THR A 139 -9.31 -5.16 -0.06
C THR A 139 -8.95 -4.07 0.95
N TRP A 140 -7.80 -4.15 1.61
CA TRP A 140 -7.43 -3.15 2.61
C TRP A 140 -7.06 -1.79 2.03
N ILE A 141 -6.73 -1.76 0.73
CA ILE A 141 -6.54 -0.53 -0.05
C ILE A 141 -7.74 0.43 0.08
N THR A 142 -8.96 -0.08 0.34
CA THR A 142 -10.17 0.73 0.50
C THR A 142 -10.76 0.76 1.90
N THR A 143 -10.35 -0.14 2.80
CA THR A 143 -10.91 -0.21 4.16
C THR A 143 -10.14 0.61 5.20
N ASN A 144 -8.97 1.14 4.83
CA ASN A 144 -8.11 1.93 5.72
C ASN A 144 -8.65 3.36 5.94
N ALA A 145 -9.29 3.61 7.09
CA ALA A 145 -9.81 4.94 7.41
C ALA A 145 -8.70 5.98 7.63
N ALA A 146 -7.53 5.59 8.15
CA ALA A 146 -6.39 6.50 8.32
C ALA A 146 -5.90 7.08 6.98
N LEU A 147 -6.02 6.32 5.88
CA LEU A 147 -5.62 6.76 4.55
C LEU A 147 -6.33 8.05 4.12
N THR A 148 -7.59 8.24 4.54
CA THR A 148 -8.38 9.44 4.24
C THR A 148 -7.84 10.72 4.88
N MET A 149 -6.96 10.60 5.87
CA MET A 149 -6.37 11.72 6.60
C MET A 149 -4.91 12.00 6.20
N THR A 150 -4.32 11.20 5.30
CA THR A 150 -2.89 11.24 4.94
C THR A 150 -2.41 12.60 4.42
N THR A 151 -3.31 13.40 3.83
CA THR A 151 -3.01 14.74 3.31
C THR A 151 -3.06 15.83 4.38
N THR A 152 -3.32 15.48 5.64
CA THR A 152 -3.50 16.43 6.75
C THR A 152 -2.47 16.20 7.86
N PRO A 153 -2.27 17.18 8.78
CA PRO A 153 -1.42 16.99 9.96
C PRO A 153 -1.87 15.83 10.86
N VAL A 154 -3.16 15.45 10.81
CA VAL A 154 -3.69 14.31 11.59
C VAL A 154 -2.95 13.00 11.25
N ALA A 155 -2.42 12.88 10.03
CA ALA A 155 -1.64 11.72 9.61
C ALA A 155 -0.42 11.46 10.51
N GLN A 156 0.17 12.50 11.11
CA GLN A 156 1.36 12.36 11.96
C GLN A 156 1.16 11.44 13.17
N TRP A 157 -0.09 11.29 13.61
CA TRP A 157 -0.45 10.38 14.68
C TRP A 157 -0.28 8.91 14.30
N SER A 158 -0.16 8.54 13.02
CA SER A 158 0.14 7.15 12.65
C SER A 158 1.49 6.69 13.20
N GLY A 159 2.47 7.60 13.34
CA GLY A 159 3.75 7.29 13.98
C GLY A 159 3.69 7.05 15.49
N VAL A 160 2.56 7.33 16.13
CA VAL A 160 2.32 7.07 17.56
C VAL A 160 1.30 5.95 17.76
N LEU A 161 0.23 5.95 16.97
CA LEU A 161 -0.93 5.08 17.13
C LEU A 161 -0.94 3.88 16.19
N SER A 162 -0.01 3.80 15.22
CA SER A 162 -0.12 2.98 13.99
C SER A 162 -1.29 3.41 13.09
N PRO A 163 -1.39 2.89 11.84
CA PRO A 163 -2.55 3.12 10.98
C PRO A 163 -3.86 2.68 11.61
N PHE A 164 -3.89 1.52 12.27
CA PHE A 164 -5.11 0.98 12.86
C PHE A 164 -5.59 1.83 14.04
N GLY A 165 -4.67 2.32 14.88
CA GLY A 165 -5.02 3.23 15.96
C GLY A 165 -5.50 4.58 15.44
N LEU A 166 -4.93 5.08 14.34
CA LEU A 166 -5.43 6.28 13.68
C LEU A 166 -6.81 6.05 13.04
N SER A 167 -7.04 4.91 12.37
CA SER A 167 -8.35 4.50 11.87
C SER A 167 -9.39 4.44 12.98
N ALA A 168 -9.05 3.88 14.14
CA ALA A 168 -9.91 3.84 15.31
C ALA A 168 -10.25 5.25 15.82
N ALA A 169 -9.27 6.15 15.89
CA ALA A 169 -9.47 7.54 16.29
C ALA A 169 -10.39 8.31 15.32
N VAL A 170 -10.16 8.16 14.01
CA VAL A 170 -11.01 8.76 12.95
C VAL A 170 -12.43 8.23 13.04
N CYS A 171 -12.60 6.92 13.20
CA CYS A 171 -13.92 6.30 13.34
C CYS A 171 -14.65 6.78 14.61
N TRP A 172 -13.95 6.82 15.74
CA TRP A 172 -14.47 7.27 17.02
C TRP A 172 -14.95 8.72 16.97
N ILE A 173 -14.10 9.64 16.49
CA ILE A 173 -14.45 11.07 16.34
C ILE A 173 -15.63 11.21 15.38
N GLY A 174 -15.59 10.50 14.24
CA GLY A 174 -16.67 10.52 13.26
C GLY A 174 -18.02 10.09 13.86
N CYS A 175 -18.03 9.04 14.69
CA CYS A 175 -19.25 8.60 15.39
C CYS A 175 -19.77 9.67 16.36
N LEU A 176 -18.88 10.34 17.09
CA LEU A 176 -19.23 11.36 18.07
C LEU A 176 -19.77 12.66 17.44
N LEU A 177 -19.46 12.93 16.16
CA LEU A 177 -20.01 14.09 15.45
C LEU A 177 -21.54 14.03 15.35
N TRP A 178 -22.13 12.84 15.39
CA TRP A 178 -23.59 12.69 15.43
C TRP A 178 -24.15 13.13 16.79
N PRO A 179 -25.10 14.10 16.83
CA PRO A 179 -25.74 14.50 18.07
C PRO A 179 -26.55 13.37 18.70
N ASP A 180 -26.54 13.27 20.03
CA ASP A 180 -27.31 12.28 20.76
C ASP A 180 -28.77 12.73 20.92
N TRP A 181 -29.58 12.40 19.93
CA TRP A 181 -31.01 12.74 19.89
C TRP A 181 -31.85 12.05 20.99
N SER A 182 -31.29 11.10 21.75
CA SER A 182 -31.94 10.56 22.95
C SER A 182 -31.96 11.55 24.12
N LYS A 183 -31.13 12.60 24.05
CA LYS A 183 -31.01 13.64 25.09
C LYS A 183 -31.74 14.92 24.68
N SER A 184 -32.24 15.64 25.68
CA SER A 184 -32.89 16.95 25.51
C SER A 184 -31.88 18.10 25.62
N SER A 185 -32.23 19.23 25.00
CA SER A 185 -31.51 20.51 25.11
C SER A 185 -30.01 20.39 24.75
N TRP A 186 -29.14 21.12 25.43
CA TRP A 186 -27.70 21.18 25.13
C TRP A 186 -26.97 19.83 25.28
N ARG A 187 -27.48 18.91 26.12
CA ARG A 187 -26.83 17.62 26.40
C ARG A 187 -26.71 16.74 25.15
N ARG A 188 -27.54 16.95 24.12
CA ARG A 188 -27.43 16.23 22.83
C ARG A 188 -26.15 16.54 22.06
N TYR A 189 -25.55 17.70 22.29
CA TYR A 189 -24.37 18.15 21.55
C TYR A 189 -23.07 17.83 22.28
N VAL A 190 -23.13 17.18 23.45
CA VAL A 190 -21.93 16.82 24.22
C VAL A 190 -21.01 15.93 23.39
N SER A 191 -21.55 14.92 22.67
CA SER A 191 -20.75 14.09 21.75
C SER A 191 -20.08 14.92 20.67
N THR A 192 -20.83 15.81 20.02
CA THR A 192 -20.31 16.66 18.93
C THR A 192 -19.22 17.61 19.43
N VAL A 193 -19.40 18.23 20.60
CA VAL A 193 -18.39 19.11 21.21
C VAL A 193 -17.13 18.33 21.57
N THR A 194 -17.27 17.12 22.12
CA THR A 194 -16.13 16.22 22.37
C THR A 194 -15.42 15.87 21.07
N ALA A 195 -16.15 15.55 20.00
CA ALA A 195 -15.58 15.22 18.70
C ALA A 195 -14.76 16.40 18.12
N ILE A 196 -15.32 17.61 18.14
CA ILE A 196 -14.65 18.82 17.65
C ILE A 196 -13.39 19.11 18.49
N SER A 197 -13.47 18.95 19.81
CA SER A 197 -12.32 19.14 20.70
C SER A 197 -11.22 18.11 20.43
N ALA A 198 -11.58 16.84 20.29
CA ALA A 198 -10.66 15.76 19.95
C ALA A 198 -10.01 15.96 18.58
N LEU A 199 -10.79 16.39 17.58
CA LEU A 199 -10.27 16.71 16.25
C LEU A 199 -9.29 17.89 16.29
N ALA A 200 -9.59 18.94 17.06
CA ALA A 200 -8.67 20.07 17.25
C ALA A 200 -7.37 19.62 17.91
N ILE A 201 -7.43 18.72 18.90
CA ILE A 201 -6.24 18.12 19.54
C ILE A 201 -5.44 17.30 18.52
N LEU A 202 -6.09 16.46 17.72
CA LEU A 202 -5.40 15.68 16.70
C LEU A 202 -4.74 16.59 15.66
N TRP A 203 -5.42 17.64 15.24
CA TRP A 203 -4.91 18.58 14.24
C TRP A 203 -3.71 19.37 14.75
N VAL A 204 -3.86 20.04 15.90
CA VAL A 204 -2.79 20.84 16.51
C VAL A 204 -1.63 19.95 16.96
N GLY A 205 -1.93 18.82 17.60
CA GLY A 205 -0.91 17.84 17.98
C GLY A 205 -0.17 17.27 16.78
N GLY A 206 -0.87 17.05 15.65
CA GLY A 206 -0.27 16.64 14.39
C GLY A 206 0.75 17.67 13.88
N LEU A 207 0.40 18.95 13.89
CA LEU A 207 1.32 20.04 13.52
C LEU A 207 2.55 20.10 14.44
N LEU A 208 2.34 19.91 15.75
CA LEU A 208 3.43 19.91 16.73
C LEU A 208 4.37 18.71 16.51
N ILE A 209 3.83 17.51 16.31
CA ILE A 209 4.61 16.31 15.97
C ILE A 209 5.39 16.56 14.68
N GLU A 210 4.73 17.09 13.64
CA GLU A 210 5.37 17.38 12.35
C GLU A 210 6.59 18.31 12.51
N SER A 211 6.41 19.38 13.27
CA SER A 211 7.44 20.41 13.48
C SER A 211 8.66 19.90 14.26
N ALA A 212 8.51 18.84 15.04
CA ALA A 212 9.59 18.25 15.84
C ALA A 212 10.44 17.25 15.06
N ILE A 213 10.00 16.83 13.88
CA ILE A 213 10.71 15.85 13.05
C ILE A 213 11.80 16.55 12.26
N ASP A 214 12.96 15.93 12.22
CA ASP A 214 14.11 16.34 11.43
C ASP A 214 13.84 16.29 9.92
N ASP A 215 14.16 17.38 9.21
CA ASP A 215 14.05 17.51 7.75
C ASP A 215 15.41 17.54 7.04
N ARG A 216 16.47 17.07 7.70
CA ARG A 216 17.76 16.85 7.05
C ARG A 216 17.61 15.99 5.79
N PRO A 217 18.35 16.32 4.71
CA PRO A 217 18.30 15.57 3.46
C PRO A 217 18.67 14.09 3.67
N PRO A 218 18.32 13.22 2.72
CA PRO A 218 18.69 11.81 2.75
C PRO A 218 20.19 11.65 3.01
N ALA A 219 20.54 10.61 3.77
CA ALA A 219 21.90 10.43 4.23
C ALA A 219 22.89 10.07 3.10
N PHE A 220 22.37 9.71 1.92
CA PHE A 220 23.10 9.38 0.69
C PHE A 220 22.30 9.85 -0.54
N ASN A 221 23.00 10.01 -1.66
CA ASN A 221 22.40 10.43 -2.92
C ASN A 221 21.95 9.21 -3.74
N ALA A 222 20.74 9.25 -4.29
CA ALA A 222 20.16 8.16 -5.05
C ALA A 222 19.61 8.64 -6.40
N LEU A 223 19.68 7.77 -7.40
CA LEU A 223 19.07 7.92 -8.72
C LEU A 223 17.97 6.86 -8.87
N LEU A 224 16.73 7.29 -9.02
CA LEU A 224 15.57 6.42 -9.22
C LEU A 224 15.18 6.47 -10.70
N VAL A 225 15.09 5.31 -11.35
CA VAL A 225 14.91 5.20 -12.80
C VAL A 225 13.52 4.68 -13.14
N GLN A 226 12.75 5.49 -13.85
CA GLN A 226 11.40 5.16 -14.34
C GLN A 226 11.48 4.80 -15.84
N PRO A 227 11.42 3.50 -16.22
CA PRO A 227 11.61 3.02 -17.59
C PRO A 227 10.52 3.44 -18.59
N CYS A 228 9.26 3.34 -18.16
CA CYS A 228 8.05 3.42 -18.96
C CYS A 228 7.95 2.44 -20.17
N LEU A 229 7.32 1.28 -19.96
CA LEU A 229 6.37 0.70 -20.91
C LEU A 229 5.16 0.15 -20.16
N ALA A 230 3.99 0.57 -20.61
CA ALA A 230 2.65 0.24 -20.13
C ALA A 230 2.26 -1.25 -20.23
N GLN A 231 3.02 -2.04 -20.98
CA GLN A 231 2.90 -3.48 -21.21
C GLN A 231 4.05 -3.90 -22.14
N GLY A 232 4.75 -4.99 -21.82
CA GLY A 232 5.86 -5.52 -22.63
C GLY A 232 7.18 -5.60 -21.86
N THR A 233 8.18 -6.23 -22.48
CA THR A 233 9.55 -6.28 -21.97
C THR A 233 10.01 -4.86 -21.69
N VAL A 234 10.35 -4.60 -20.42
CA VAL A 234 11.13 -3.43 -20.02
C VAL A 234 12.16 -3.16 -21.11
N SER A 235 12.12 -1.99 -21.75
CA SER A 235 13.25 -1.58 -22.57
C SER A 235 14.36 -1.26 -21.58
N LEU A 236 15.05 -2.31 -21.15
CA LEU A 236 16.27 -2.29 -20.34
C LEU A 236 17.27 -1.29 -20.92
N HIS A 237 17.27 -1.17 -22.24
CA HIS A 237 17.98 -0.15 -22.99
C HIS A 237 17.61 1.27 -22.57
N THR A 238 16.32 1.57 -22.40
CA THR A 238 15.85 2.89 -21.96
C THR A 238 16.31 3.19 -20.54
N GLN A 239 16.17 2.24 -19.60
CA GLN A 239 16.69 2.43 -18.22
C GLN A 239 18.18 2.66 -18.20
N HIS A 240 18.92 1.87 -18.97
CA HIS A 240 20.37 1.98 -19.09
C HIS A 240 20.77 3.34 -19.66
N LEU A 241 20.17 3.78 -20.77
CA LEU A 241 20.44 5.07 -21.39
C LEU A 241 20.12 6.25 -20.46
N GLN A 242 18.98 6.20 -19.78
CA GLN A 242 18.60 7.21 -18.79
C GLN A 242 19.60 7.29 -17.63
N THR A 243 20.00 6.11 -17.13
CA THR A 243 21.00 5.99 -16.07
C THR A 243 22.32 6.61 -16.52
N LEU A 244 22.85 6.19 -17.66
CA LEU A 244 24.10 6.73 -18.20
C LEU A 244 24.03 8.23 -18.45
N THR A 245 22.95 8.70 -19.07
CA THR A 245 22.80 10.13 -19.39
C THR A 245 22.82 10.97 -18.13
N SER A 246 22.12 10.56 -17.07
CA SER A 246 22.17 11.28 -15.80
C SER A 246 23.53 11.18 -15.11
N LEU A 247 24.18 10.02 -15.12
CA LEU A 247 25.51 9.88 -14.52
C LEU A 247 26.57 10.73 -15.24
N GLN A 248 26.47 10.85 -16.57
CA GLN A 248 27.39 11.65 -17.39
C GLN A 248 27.13 13.15 -17.26
N THR A 249 25.86 13.56 -17.22
CA THR A 249 25.47 14.97 -17.19
C THR A 249 25.54 15.53 -15.77
N ASP A 250 25.10 14.75 -14.79
CA ASP A 250 24.84 15.23 -13.43
C ASP A 250 25.82 14.69 -12.40
N GLY A 251 26.66 13.74 -12.79
CA GLY A 251 27.63 13.08 -11.92
C GLY A 251 27.08 11.83 -11.22
N LYS A 252 28.00 11.10 -10.57
CA LYS A 252 27.70 9.83 -9.89
C LYS A 252 26.88 10.04 -8.61
N VAL A 253 26.04 9.06 -8.30
CA VAL A 253 25.28 8.96 -7.04
C VAL A 253 25.87 7.86 -6.15
N ASP A 254 25.34 7.67 -4.94
CA ASP A 254 25.74 6.58 -4.04
C ASP A 254 24.96 5.28 -4.34
N LEU A 255 23.69 5.41 -4.76
CA LEU A 255 22.81 4.27 -5.06
C LEU A 255 21.94 4.53 -6.30
N ILE A 256 21.81 3.54 -7.18
CA ILE A 256 20.88 3.56 -8.32
C ILE A 256 19.75 2.57 -8.04
N LEU A 257 18.50 2.96 -8.23
CA LEU A 257 17.32 2.10 -8.05
C LEU A 257 16.66 1.85 -9.39
N TRP A 258 16.45 0.57 -9.71
CA TRP A 258 15.58 0.11 -10.80
C TRP A 258 14.40 -0.67 -10.20
N GLY A 259 13.19 -0.42 -10.70
CA GLY A 259 11.93 -0.92 -10.13
C GLY A 259 11.77 -2.45 -10.12
N GLU A 260 10.59 -2.90 -9.66
CA GLU A 260 10.23 -4.32 -9.59
C GLU A 260 10.30 -4.99 -10.97
N GLY A 261 10.90 -6.19 -11.03
CA GLY A 261 11.04 -6.95 -12.27
C GLY A 261 11.90 -6.28 -13.35
N ALA A 262 12.78 -5.34 -12.99
CA ALA A 262 13.63 -4.62 -13.94
C ALA A 262 14.54 -5.54 -14.74
N VAL A 263 15.12 -6.58 -14.12
CA VAL A 263 15.98 -7.55 -14.80
C VAL A 263 15.42 -8.97 -14.66
N GLN A 264 15.71 -9.84 -15.64
CA GLN A 264 15.47 -11.27 -15.46
C GLN A 264 16.50 -11.80 -14.46
N GLY A 265 16.07 -12.40 -13.35
CA GLY A 265 17.03 -13.03 -12.45
C GLY A 265 17.48 -14.39 -12.98
N GLY A 266 18.21 -15.10 -12.14
CA GLY A 266 18.72 -16.45 -12.40
C GLY A 266 18.56 -17.31 -11.16
N PRO A 267 19.13 -18.53 -11.15
CA PRO A 267 19.16 -19.35 -9.96
C PRO A 267 19.95 -18.68 -8.83
N TYR A 268 19.51 -18.85 -7.60
CA TYR A 268 20.10 -18.29 -6.38
C TYR A 268 21.61 -18.60 -6.28
N SER A 269 21.99 -19.81 -6.70
CA SER A 269 23.37 -20.29 -6.74
C SER A 269 24.31 -19.48 -7.64
N GLN A 270 23.78 -18.69 -8.59
CA GLN A 270 24.55 -17.83 -9.49
C GLN A 270 24.70 -16.41 -8.99
N LEU A 271 23.93 -15.98 -7.97
CA LEU A 271 23.97 -14.60 -7.49
C LEU A 271 25.36 -14.21 -6.97
N SER A 272 26.00 -15.10 -6.22
CA SER A 272 27.32 -14.85 -5.60
C SER A 272 28.50 -15.35 -6.43
N GLN A 273 28.26 -15.90 -7.63
CA GLN A 273 29.36 -16.40 -8.46
C GLN A 273 30.24 -15.23 -8.93
N PRO A 274 31.57 -15.46 -9.07
CA PRO A 274 32.47 -14.49 -9.67
C PRO A 274 32.00 -14.15 -11.08
N VAL A 275 32.06 -12.87 -11.42
CA VAL A 275 31.78 -12.40 -12.78
C VAL A 275 32.96 -12.76 -13.68
N GLU A 276 32.69 -13.35 -14.85
CA GLU A 276 33.71 -13.47 -15.88
C GLU A 276 33.93 -12.09 -16.51
N THR A 277 35.16 -11.57 -16.49
CA THR A 277 35.45 -10.20 -16.97
C THR A 277 35.54 -10.08 -18.49
N ASN A 278 35.24 -11.15 -19.24
CA ASN A 278 35.48 -11.27 -20.68
C ASN A 278 34.17 -11.31 -21.47
N VAL A 279 33.30 -10.34 -21.22
CA VAL A 279 31.96 -10.29 -21.81
C VAL A 279 31.93 -9.27 -22.94
N ASP A 280 31.30 -9.66 -24.06
CA ASP A 280 31.03 -8.78 -25.19
C ASP A 280 30.37 -7.46 -24.75
N LYS A 281 30.56 -6.40 -25.54
CA LYS A 281 29.88 -5.11 -25.35
C LYS A 281 28.36 -5.32 -25.20
N TYR A 282 27.73 -4.48 -24.38
CA TYR A 282 26.28 -4.48 -24.18
C TYR A 282 25.51 -4.60 -25.51
N ASP A 283 24.73 -5.68 -25.64
CA ASP A 283 23.85 -5.95 -26.79
C ASP A 283 22.39 -5.72 -26.39
N PRO A 284 21.72 -4.70 -26.94
CA PRO A 284 20.33 -4.37 -26.62
C PRO A 284 19.30 -5.40 -27.14
N HIS A 285 19.70 -6.34 -27.99
CA HIS A 285 18.81 -7.32 -28.61
C HIS A 285 18.59 -8.60 -27.78
N ILE A 286 19.35 -8.79 -26.70
CA ILE A 286 19.24 -9.96 -25.85
C ILE A 286 18.71 -9.53 -24.46
N GLY A 287 17.78 -10.31 -23.90
CA GLY A 287 17.24 -10.06 -22.55
C GLY A 287 18.35 -9.89 -21.50
N MET A 288 18.20 -8.90 -20.62
CA MET A 288 19.18 -8.62 -19.58
C MET A 288 18.91 -9.51 -18.37
N THR A 289 19.83 -10.45 -18.16
CA THR A 289 19.89 -11.24 -16.93
C THR A 289 20.64 -10.47 -15.85
N PHE A 290 20.38 -10.82 -14.59
CA PHE A 290 21.13 -10.29 -13.46
C PHE A 290 22.65 -10.46 -13.62
N THR A 291 23.09 -11.62 -14.11
CA THR A 291 24.51 -11.89 -14.39
C THR A 291 25.06 -10.83 -15.33
N ARG A 292 24.47 -10.65 -16.52
CA ARG A 292 24.91 -9.66 -17.52
C ARG A 292 24.90 -8.23 -17.00
N PHE A 293 23.91 -7.87 -16.18
CA PHE A 293 23.89 -6.56 -15.54
C PHE A 293 25.15 -6.33 -14.69
N ARG A 294 25.57 -7.33 -13.91
CA ARG A 294 26.81 -7.27 -13.13
C ARG A 294 28.04 -7.10 -14.01
N GLU A 295 28.16 -7.88 -15.08
CA GLU A 295 29.37 -7.91 -15.92
C GLU A 295 29.48 -6.66 -16.81
N GLN A 296 28.36 -6.15 -17.33
CA GLN A 296 28.38 -5.12 -18.35
C GLN A 296 28.07 -3.71 -17.79
N LEU A 297 27.12 -3.58 -16.85
CA LEU A 297 26.53 -2.29 -16.52
C LEU A 297 26.98 -1.72 -15.17
N VAL A 298 27.03 -2.55 -14.13
CA VAL A 298 27.43 -2.09 -12.78
C VAL A 298 28.84 -1.53 -12.77
N HIS A 299 29.76 -2.20 -13.47
CA HIS A 299 31.12 -1.70 -13.67
C HIS A 299 31.16 -0.41 -14.47
N GLN A 300 30.24 -0.18 -15.42
CA GLN A 300 30.20 1.08 -16.16
C GLN A 300 29.69 2.23 -15.28
N TYR A 301 28.70 1.97 -14.43
CA TYR A 301 28.14 2.99 -13.53
C TYR A 301 29.08 3.34 -12.38
N GLN A 302 29.96 2.40 -11.97
CA GLN A 302 30.87 2.57 -10.83
C GLN A 302 30.11 3.04 -9.57
N THR A 303 28.89 2.54 -9.41
CA THR A 303 27.93 2.92 -8.37
C THR A 303 27.12 1.69 -7.96
N SER A 304 26.76 1.58 -6.67
CA SER A 304 25.91 0.51 -6.18
C SER A 304 24.51 0.59 -6.77
N CYS A 305 23.88 -0.55 -7.05
CA CYS A 305 22.58 -0.66 -7.68
C CYS A 305 21.65 -1.57 -6.87
N LEU A 306 20.40 -1.14 -6.66
CA LEU A 306 19.31 -1.94 -6.13
C LEU A 306 18.30 -2.19 -7.25
N LEU A 307 18.02 -3.46 -7.56
CA LEU A 307 17.23 -3.85 -8.74
C LEU A 307 16.16 -4.87 -8.37
N GLY A 308 14.97 -4.74 -8.95
CA GLY A 308 13.97 -5.81 -8.91
C GLY A 308 14.30 -6.95 -9.87
N ALA A 309 14.23 -8.21 -9.41
CA ALA A 309 14.47 -9.40 -10.22
C ALA A 309 13.68 -10.63 -9.71
N LEU A 310 13.38 -11.57 -10.60
CA LEU A 310 12.83 -12.89 -10.22
C LEU A 310 13.96 -13.92 -10.09
N VAL A 311 14.12 -14.52 -8.91
CA VAL A 311 15.21 -15.46 -8.59
C VAL A 311 14.65 -16.86 -8.33
N GLY A 312 15.19 -17.88 -9.01
CA GLY A 312 14.81 -19.27 -8.80
C GLY A 312 15.71 -19.96 -7.76
N ASP A 313 15.20 -20.93 -7.02
CA ASP A 313 15.96 -21.78 -6.10
C ASP A 313 15.47 -23.22 -6.19
N SER A 314 16.38 -24.19 -6.22
CA SER A 314 16.05 -25.61 -6.28
C SER A 314 16.47 -26.26 -4.98
N LEU A 315 15.50 -26.58 -4.13
CA LEU A 315 15.73 -27.11 -2.79
C LEU A 315 15.44 -28.60 -2.73
N VAL A 316 16.27 -29.37 -2.04
CA VAL A 316 15.95 -30.76 -1.69
C VAL A 316 15.09 -30.77 -0.44
N VAL A 317 13.83 -31.18 -0.59
CA VAL A 317 12.85 -31.29 0.50
C VAL A 317 12.59 -32.75 0.81
N ARG A 318 12.67 -33.12 2.10
CA ARG A 318 12.30 -34.46 2.57
C ARG A 318 10.83 -34.52 2.94
N LYS A 319 10.07 -35.36 2.25
CA LYS A 319 8.66 -35.63 2.57
C LYS A 319 8.45 -37.14 2.61
N ASP A 320 7.84 -37.62 3.70
CA ASP A 320 7.55 -39.05 3.91
C ASP A 320 8.77 -39.98 3.75
N GLY A 321 9.96 -39.51 4.12
CA GLY A 321 11.22 -40.27 4.03
C GLY A 321 11.90 -40.24 2.65
N ASN A 322 11.28 -39.64 1.64
CA ASN A 322 11.86 -39.45 0.31
C ASN A 322 12.36 -38.02 0.12
N GLU A 323 13.43 -37.87 -0.66
CA GLU A 323 13.95 -36.57 -1.10
C GLU A 323 13.34 -36.17 -2.43
N TYR A 324 12.78 -34.96 -2.50
CA TYR A 324 12.21 -34.35 -3.69
C TYR A 324 12.94 -33.05 -3.99
N LEU A 325 13.16 -32.75 -5.26
CA LEU A 325 13.58 -31.42 -5.68
C LEU A 325 12.32 -30.54 -5.79
N GLU A 326 12.29 -29.45 -5.03
CA GLU A 326 11.25 -28.43 -5.10
C GLU A 326 11.86 -27.15 -5.69
N ASP A 327 11.37 -26.75 -6.85
CA ASP A 327 11.75 -25.50 -7.50
C ASP A 327 10.88 -24.36 -6.97
N ARG A 328 11.52 -23.32 -6.45
CA ARG A 328 10.90 -22.14 -5.87
C ARG A 328 11.28 -20.89 -6.63
N THR A 329 10.38 -19.92 -6.69
CA THR A 329 10.64 -18.64 -7.37
C THR A 329 10.31 -17.47 -6.46
N TYR A 330 11.28 -16.57 -6.28
CA TYR A 330 11.20 -15.42 -5.41
C TYR A 330 11.21 -14.12 -6.21
N ASN A 331 10.41 -13.15 -5.80
CA ASN A 331 10.50 -11.77 -6.28
C ASN A 331 11.44 -11.00 -5.33
N CYS A 332 12.57 -10.52 -5.85
CA CYS A 332 13.67 -10.03 -5.03
C CYS A 332 14.12 -8.61 -5.39
N GLY A 333 14.56 -7.87 -4.38
CA GLY A 333 15.38 -6.66 -4.52
C GLY A 333 16.85 -7.03 -4.33
N LEU A 334 17.63 -7.01 -5.41
CA LEU A 334 19.05 -7.40 -5.42
C LEU A 334 19.93 -6.16 -5.28
N LEU A 335 20.77 -6.13 -4.23
CA LEU A 335 21.77 -5.10 -4.03
C LEU A 335 23.13 -5.58 -4.57
N VAL A 336 23.70 -4.75 -5.46
CA VAL A 336 24.96 -5.03 -6.14
C VAL A 336 25.89 -3.84 -6.00
N SER A 337 27.15 -4.10 -5.69
CA SER A 337 28.22 -3.11 -5.70
C SER A 337 29.01 -3.16 -7.01
N PRO A 338 29.84 -2.15 -7.32
CA PRO A 338 30.77 -2.18 -8.45
C PRO A 338 31.70 -3.39 -8.53
N TYR A 339 31.84 -4.18 -7.45
CA TYR A 339 32.82 -5.26 -7.35
C TYR A 339 32.18 -6.63 -7.15
N ALA A 340 31.02 -6.69 -6.50
CA ALA A 340 30.38 -7.94 -6.13
C ALA A 340 28.87 -7.78 -5.92
N PHE A 341 28.15 -8.89 -6.04
CA PHE A 341 26.85 -9.02 -5.41
C PHE A 341 27.01 -8.81 -3.90
N VAL A 342 26.10 -8.03 -3.31
CA VAL A 342 26.15 -7.73 -1.89
C VAL A 342 25.17 -8.62 -1.16
N ASP A 343 23.88 -8.49 -1.47
CA ASP A 343 22.81 -9.17 -0.76
C ASP A 343 21.46 -9.01 -1.48
N CYS A 344 20.42 -9.69 -1.00
CA CYS A 344 19.07 -9.56 -1.52
C CYS A 344 18.00 -9.47 -0.43
N HIS A 345 16.89 -8.81 -0.79
CA HIS A 345 15.64 -8.87 -0.06
C HIS A 345 14.63 -9.70 -0.86
N GLU A 346 14.13 -10.78 -0.28
CA GLU A 346 13.04 -11.58 -0.85
C GLU A 346 11.69 -10.98 -0.42
N LYS A 347 10.77 -10.74 -1.36
CA LYS A 347 9.42 -10.25 -1.08
C LYS A 347 8.69 -11.21 -0.13
N ILE A 348 8.32 -10.70 1.05
CA ILE A 348 7.72 -11.49 2.13
C ILE A 348 6.21 -11.61 1.91
N ALA A 349 5.55 -10.49 1.61
CA ALA A 349 4.11 -10.48 1.39
C ALA A 349 3.77 -10.43 -0.09
N LEU A 350 3.23 -11.54 -0.58
CA LEU A 350 2.80 -11.71 -1.95
C LEU A 350 1.40 -11.17 -2.17
N MET A 351 1.18 -10.59 -3.35
CA MET A 351 -0.13 -10.10 -3.77
C MET A 351 -1.09 -11.29 -4.00
N PRO A 352 -2.21 -11.38 -3.25
CA PRO A 352 -3.20 -12.43 -3.47
C PRO A 352 -3.72 -12.42 -4.92
N VAL A 353 -4.07 -13.60 -5.44
CA VAL A 353 -4.54 -13.85 -6.81
C VAL A 353 -3.45 -13.71 -7.89
N ARG A 354 -2.59 -12.69 -7.81
CA ARG A 354 -1.58 -12.41 -8.84
C ARG A 354 -0.30 -13.20 -8.63
N GLU A 355 0.19 -13.25 -7.39
CA GLU A 355 1.48 -13.87 -7.03
C GLU A 355 1.30 -15.12 -6.15
N THR A 356 0.18 -15.20 -5.43
CA THR A 356 -0.12 -16.31 -4.52
C THR A 356 -1.61 -16.60 -4.41
N SER A 357 -1.95 -17.76 -3.86
CA SER A 357 -3.32 -18.17 -3.54
C SER A 357 -3.91 -17.31 -2.42
N ILE A 358 -5.24 -17.19 -2.38
CA ILE A 358 -5.94 -16.54 -1.26
C ILE A 358 -5.87 -17.45 -0.02
N THR A 359 -5.00 -17.12 0.94
CA THR A 359 -4.68 -17.96 2.11
C THR A 359 -5.91 -18.40 2.91
N CYS A 360 -6.89 -17.51 3.10
CA CYS A 360 -8.12 -17.83 3.83
C CYS A 360 -9.04 -18.85 3.13
N LEU A 361 -8.79 -19.17 1.85
CA LEU A 361 -9.49 -20.19 1.06
C LEU A 361 -8.72 -21.50 0.93
N SER A 362 -7.59 -21.66 1.65
CA SER A 362 -6.75 -22.87 1.60
C SER A 362 -7.50 -24.17 1.96
N TRP A 363 -8.59 -24.07 2.71
CA TRP A 363 -9.47 -25.19 3.05
C TRP A 363 -10.46 -25.57 1.91
N LEU A 364 -10.52 -24.79 0.83
CA LEU A 364 -11.31 -25.03 -0.38
C LEU A 364 -10.43 -25.11 -1.63
N PRO A 365 -9.58 -26.15 -1.78
CA PRO A 365 -8.60 -26.24 -2.87
C PRO A 365 -9.25 -26.19 -4.25
N ARG A 366 -10.41 -26.86 -4.43
CA ARG A 366 -11.15 -26.83 -5.71
C ARG A 366 -11.64 -25.43 -6.10
N LEU A 367 -12.00 -24.60 -5.12
CA LEU A 367 -12.42 -23.22 -5.37
C LEU A 367 -11.19 -22.38 -5.73
N GLN A 368 -10.07 -22.56 -5.04
CA GLN A 368 -8.81 -21.90 -5.40
C GLN A 368 -8.36 -22.27 -6.82
N ASP A 369 -8.35 -23.56 -7.17
CA ASP A 369 -7.99 -24.02 -8.51
C ASP A 369 -8.90 -23.42 -9.59
N TRP A 370 -10.21 -23.37 -9.32
CA TRP A 370 -11.15 -22.72 -10.21
C TRP A 370 -10.82 -21.23 -10.35
N ILE A 371 -10.66 -20.49 -9.25
CA ILE A 371 -10.28 -19.07 -9.25
C ILE A 371 -8.99 -18.87 -10.07
N HIS A 372 -7.95 -19.67 -9.84
CA HIS A 372 -6.68 -19.56 -10.56
C HIS A 372 -6.85 -19.80 -12.07
N SER A 373 -7.63 -20.82 -12.45
CA SER A 373 -7.89 -21.14 -13.85
C SER A 373 -8.62 -20.03 -14.59
N GLN A 374 -9.53 -19.32 -13.92
CA GLN A 374 -10.31 -18.24 -14.51
C GLN A 374 -9.53 -16.92 -14.54
N LEU A 375 -8.77 -16.60 -13.48
CA LEU A 375 -8.08 -15.32 -13.35
C LEU A 375 -6.71 -15.28 -14.05
N GLY A 376 -6.27 -16.41 -14.62
CA GLY A 376 -5.02 -16.47 -15.38
C GLY A 376 -3.79 -16.18 -14.52
N ALA A 377 -3.80 -16.60 -13.25
CA ALA A 377 -2.66 -16.46 -12.34
C ALA A 377 -1.43 -17.13 -12.98
N ARG A 378 -0.49 -16.29 -13.45
CA ARG A 378 0.61 -16.73 -14.34
C ARG A 378 1.92 -17.02 -13.62
N SER A 379 2.04 -16.74 -12.33
CA SER A 379 3.26 -17.06 -11.57
C SER A 379 2.94 -17.23 -10.10
N PHE A 380 3.12 -18.45 -9.58
CA PHE A 380 3.19 -18.66 -8.14
C PHE A 380 4.61 -18.32 -7.69
N TYR A 381 4.72 -17.29 -6.88
CA TYR A 381 5.96 -17.00 -6.16
C TYR A 381 5.90 -17.62 -4.77
N ASP A 382 7.07 -17.91 -4.23
CA ASP A 382 7.25 -18.31 -2.86
C ASP A 382 7.49 -17.06 -1.99
N PRO A 383 6.87 -16.98 -0.80
CA PRO A 383 7.13 -15.87 0.11
C PRO A 383 8.58 -15.94 0.61
N GLY A 384 9.20 -14.77 0.72
CA GLY A 384 10.53 -14.58 1.27
C GLY A 384 10.65 -15.09 2.71
N ARG A 385 11.82 -15.61 3.06
CA ARG A 385 12.01 -16.38 4.30
C ARG A 385 12.43 -15.51 5.48
N ASN A 386 13.20 -14.46 5.22
CA ASN A 386 13.78 -13.59 6.26
C ASN A 386 13.85 -12.15 5.78
N PHE A 387 13.79 -11.23 6.76
CA PHE A 387 14.08 -9.82 6.56
C PHE A 387 15.35 -9.43 7.29
N HIS A 388 16.21 -8.67 6.61
CA HIS A 388 17.30 -7.92 7.23
C HIS A 388 17.57 -6.65 6.39
N PRO A 389 18.06 -5.56 7.02
CA PRO A 389 18.50 -4.39 6.28
C PRO A 389 19.68 -4.72 5.34
N LEU A 390 19.60 -4.22 4.12
CA LEU A 390 20.71 -4.32 3.17
C LEU A 390 21.72 -3.22 3.48
N THR A 391 23.01 -3.55 3.43
CA THR A 391 24.10 -2.60 3.75
C THR A 391 24.99 -2.38 2.54
N PHE A 392 25.29 -1.13 2.21
CA PHE A 392 26.29 -0.76 1.20
C PHE A 392 27.21 0.34 1.71
N GLU A 393 28.33 0.57 1.04
CA GLU A 393 29.21 1.72 1.29
C GLU A 393 28.90 2.83 0.30
N ASP A 394 28.66 4.04 0.82
CA ASP A 394 28.52 5.23 -0.01
C ASP A 394 29.88 5.68 -0.57
N ARG A 395 29.88 6.73 -1.41
CA ARG A 395 31.11 7.23 -2.03
C ARG A 395 32.09 7.86 -1.03
N SER A 396 31.67 8.16 0.19
CA SER A 396 32.53 8.63 1.28
C SER A 396 33.14 7.47 2.10
N GLY A 397 32.81 6.22 1.77
CA GLY A 397 33.23 5.02 2.50
C GLY A 397 32.40 4.77 3.77
N LYS A 398 31.27 5.46 3.95
CA LYS A 398 30.39 5.26 5.10
C LYS A 398 29.36 4.18 4.78
N LYS A 399 29.20 3.23 5.71
CA LYS A 399 28.16 2.21 5.62
C LYS A 399 26.78 2.82 5.76
N ARG A 400 25.90 2.48 4.81
CA ARG A 400 24.50 2.88 4.73
C ARG A 400 23.61 1.66 4.82
N ARG A 401 22.48 1.79 5.51
CA ARG A 401 21.50 0.73 5.69
C ARG A 401 20.18 1.11 5.05
N ILE A 402 19.64 0.21 4.25
CA ILE A 402 18.34 0.38 3.62
C ILE A 402 17.46 -0.84 3.90
N ALA A 403 16.17 -0.61 4.06
CA ALA A 403 15.19 -1.68 3.89
C ALA A 403 14.61 -1.63 2.48
N VAL A 404 14.08 -2.75 2.02
CA VAL A 404 13.41 -2.84 0.73
C VAL A 404 11.96 -3.25 0.97
N ALA A 405 11.05 -2.67 0.19
CA ALA A 405 9.65 -3.08 0.13
C ALA A 405 9.26 -3.20 -1.35
N ILE A 406 8.67 -4.33 -1.72
CA ILE A 406 8.35 -4.61 -3.12
C ILE A 406 6.83 -4.48 -3.32
N CYS A 407 6.43 -3.48 -4.10
CA CYS A 407 5.07 -3.28 -4.60
C CYS A 407 3.99 -3.38 -3.50
N TYR A 408 3.27 -4.50 -3.45
CA TYR A 408 2.19 -4.76 -2.52
C TYR A 408 2.60 -4.67 -1.03
N GLU A 409 3.88 -4.85 -0.70
CA GLU A 409 4.36 -4.74 0.67
C GLU A 409 4.26 -3.33 1.26
N SER A 410 4.17 -2.30 0.41
CA SER A 410 3.93 -0.91 0.84
C SER A 410 2.62 -0.75 1.62
N TRP A 411 1.64 -1.59 1.34
CA TRP A 411 0.35 -1.56 2.02
C TRP A 411 0.49 -2.05 3.46
N LEU A 412 1.21 -3.14 3.69
CA LEU A 412 1.23 -3.91 4.94
C LEU A 412 2.11 -3.27 6.02
N PRO A 413 1.52 -2.70 7.09
CA PRO A 413 2.24 -1.87 8.01
C PRO A 413 3.04 -2.67 9.02
N TRP A 414 2.61 -3.89 9.32
CA TRP A 414 3.21 -4.83 10.26
C TRP A 414 4.45 -5.54 9.70
N LEU A 415 4.80 -5.30 8.43
CA LEU A 415 5.96 -5.95 7.83
C LEU A 415 7.26 -5.45 8.46
N PRO A 416 8.26 -6.34 8.59
CA PRO A 416 9.48 -6.06 9.36
C PRO A 416 10.30 -4.89 8.83
N GLN A 417 10.22 -4.56 7.53
CA GLN A 417 10.83 -3.35 6.95
C GLN A 417 10.37 -2.04 7.58
N TYR A 418 9.19 -2.01 8.21
CA TYR A 418 8.65 -0.82 8.89
C TYR A 418 8.80 -0.85 10.42
N HIS A 419 9.30 -1.96 10.97
CA HIS A 419 9.43 -2.18 12.41
C HIS A 419 10.80 -2.73 12.80
N CYS A 420 11.79 -2.54 11.93
CA CYS A 420 13.16 -2.96 12.22
C CYS A 420 13.74 -2.13 13.37
N ASN A 421 14.40 -2.79 14.32
CA ASN A 421 15.09 -2.13 15.44
C ASN A 421 16.44 -1.51 15.02
N GLU A 422 16.88 -1.76 13.78
CA GLU A 422 18.11 -1.18 13.25
C GLU A 422 17.84 0.18 12.61
N PRO A 423 18.72 1.17 12.81
CA PRO A 423 18.58 2.47 12.17
C PRO A 423 18.75 2.32 10.65
N LEU A 424 17.74 2.77 9.91
CA LEU A 424 17.73 2.80 8.45
C LEU A 424 18.01 4.22 7.96
N ASP A 425 18.85 4.37 6.93
CA ASP A 425 19.04 5.64 6.23
C ASP A 425 17.88 5.92 5.27
N ALA A 426 17.29 4.88 4.68
CA ALA A 426 16.12 4.96 3.81
C ALA A 426 15.37 3.62 3.68
N ILE A 427 14.12 3.66 3.24
CA ILE A 427 13.34 2.50 2.79
C ILE A 427 13.10 2.65 1.29
N CYS A 428 13.56 1.67 0.52
CA CYS A 428 13.48 1.67 -0.94
C CYS A 428 12.27 0.84 -1.41
N HIS A 429 11.33 1.48 -2.09
CA HIS A 429 10.16 0.82 -2.66
C HIS A 429 10.44 0.50 -4.12
N LEU A 430 10.40 -0.79 -4.48
CA LEU A 430 10.47 -1.25 -5.85
C LEU A 430 9.05 -1.58 -6.29
N ALA A 431 8.44 -0.75 -7.12
CA ALA A 431 7.02 -0.87 -7.47
C ALA A 431 6.81 -1.15 -8.96
N TYR A 432 5.90 -2.06 -9.27
CA TYR A 432 5.33 -2.24 -10.60
C TYR A 432 3.88 -1.75 -10.65
N ASP A 433 3.67 -0.59 -11.25
CA ASP A 433 2.35 0.01 -11.45
C ASP A 433 1.89 0.02 -12.92
N GLY A 434 2.63 -0.67 -13.81
CA GLY A 434 2.36 -0.67 -15.25
C GLY A 434 0.98 -1.21 -15.63
N ASP A 435 0.47 -2.19 -14.87
CA ASP A 435 -0.89 -2.73 -15.06
C ASP A 435 -1.99 -1.70 -14.77
N PHE A 436 -1.68 -0.64 -14.02
CA PHE A 436 -2.61 0.41 -13.60
C PHE A 436 -2.36 1.74 -14.32
N LYS A 437 -1.69 1.72 -15.47
CA LYS A 437 -1.36 2.93 -16.26
C LYS A 437 -2.57 3.83 -16.56
N ASP A 438 -3.73 3.22 -16.82
CA ASP A 438 -4.98 3.89 -17.18
C ASP A 438 -5.78 4.28 -15.93
N HIS A 439 -5.22 3.99 -14.75
CA HIS A 439 -5.80 4.14 -13.42
C HIS A 439 -4.86 4.90 -12.48
N PRO A 440 -4.57 6.19 -12.75
CA PRO A 440 -3.66 7.00 -11.94
C PRO A 440 -4.09 7.10 -10.47
N GLU A 441 -5.37 6.90 -10.16
CA GLU A 441 -5.92 6.85 -8.82
C GLU A 441 -5.33 5.71 -7.97
N TYR A 442 -4.88 4.60 -8.58
CA TYR A 442 -4.19 3.50 -7.90
C TYR A 442 -2.80 3.94 -7.43
N THR A 443 -1.99 4.48 -8.35
CA THR A 443 -0.64 4.96 -8.07
C THR A 443 -0.65 6.08 -7.03
N GLN A 444 -1.59 7.01 -7.13
CA GLN A 444 -1.78 8.05 -6.10
C GLN A 444 -2.09 7.43 -4.73
N ARG A 445 -2.92 6.40 -4.68
CA ARG A 445 -3.30 5.74 -3.42
C ARG A 445 -2.12 4.97 -2.82
N MET A 446 -1.34 4.30 -3.64
CA MET A 446 -0.07 3.68 -3.21
C MET A 446 0.87 4.71 -2.59
N LEU A 447 1.03 5.89 -3.22
CA LEU A 447 1.85 6.96 -2.65
C LEU A 447 1.29 7.47 -1.31
N LEU A 448 -0.03 7.64 -1.16
CA LEU A 448 -0.62 7.99 0.14
C LEU A 448 -0.28 6.95 1.21
N THR A 449 -0.37 5.67 0.88
CA THR A 449 0.01 4.60 1.80
C THR A 449 1.49 4.65 2.19
N ILE A 450 2.40 4.88 1.22
CA ILE A 450 3.84 5.00 1.48
C ILE A 450 4.13 6.24 2.35
N ARG A 451 3.36 7.33 2.22
CA ARG A 451 3.46 8.47 3.13
C ARG A 451 3.18 8.09 4.58
N LEU A 452 2.21 7.20 4.84
CA LEU A 452 1.99 6.67 6.19
C LEU A 452 3.18 5.84 6.67
N ARG A 453 3.79 5.01 5.80
CA ARG A 453 5.04 4.28 6.13
C ARG A 453 6.17 5.24 6.53
N ALA A 454 6.30 6.36 5.82
CA ALA A 454 7.30 7.40 6.11
C ALA A 454 7.09 8.01 7.51
N ILE A 455 5.84 8.34 7.84
CA ILE A 455 5.46 8.88 9.15
C ILE A 455 5.71 7.87 10.26
N GLU A 456 5.40 6.59 10.02
CA GLU A 456 5.57 5.54 11.03
C GLU A 456 7.02 5.20 11.33
N THR A 457 7.86 5.20 10.30
CA THR A 457 9.27 4.83 10.43
C THR A 457 10.17 6.02 10.68
N ARG A 458 9.68 7.26 10.53
CA ARG A 458 10.48 8.49 10.53
C ARG A 458 11.73 8.37 9.64
N THR A 459 11.57 7.69 8.52
CA THR A 459 12.65 7.33 7.60
C THR A 459 12.29 7.79 6.19
N TRP A 460 13.28 8.24 5.43
CA TRP A 460 13.12 8.60 4.02
C TRP A 460 12.60 7.42 3.20
N GLN A 461 11.60 7.64 2.35
CA GLN A 461 11.10 6.63 1.41
C GLN A 461 11.53 6.98 -0.02
N LEU A 462 12.22 6.06 -0.69
CA LEU A 462 12.66 6.18 -2.08
C LEU A 462 11.79 5.26 -2.94
N VAL A 463 10.82 5.82 -3.64
CA VAL A 463 9.83 5.06 -4.43
C VAL A 463 10.28 5.01 -5.88
N CYS A 464 10.71 3.83 -6.35
CA CYS A 464 11.10 3.59 -7.72
C CYS A 464 10.00 2.79 -8.43
N SER A 465 9.20 3.49 -9.22
CA SER A 465 8.03 2.93 -9.92
C SER A 465 8.34 2.62 -11.38
N HIS A 466 7.56 1.73 -11.99
CA HIS A 466 7.75 1.30 -13.37
C HIS A 466 7.23 2.32 -14.39
N PHE A 467 6.04 2.88 -14.15
CA PHE A 467 5.30 3.72 -15.09
C PHE A 467 5.04 5.12 -14.53
N ALA A 468 4.41 5.22 -13.37
CA ALA A 468 4.09 6.47 -12.71
C ALA A 468 4.32 6.39 -11.19
N GLY A 469 4.64 7.50 -10.54
CA GLY A 469 4.77 7.54 -9.08
C GLY A 469 6.17 7.23 -8.54
N THR A 470 7.21 7.31 -9.38
CA THR A 470 8.56 7.47 -8.83
C THR A 470 8.63 8.75 -8.02
N ALA A 471 8.97 8.65 -6.74
CA ALA A 471 8.88 9.75 -5.80
C ALA A 471 9.88 9.61 -4.65
N VAL A 472 10.17 10.73 -3.99
CA VAL A 472 10.92 10.78 -2.73
C VAL A 472 10.01 11.38 -1.68
N ILE A 473 9.93 10.72 -0.52
CA ILE A 473 9.05 11.10 0.59
C ILE A 473 9.89 11.27 1.85
N ASP A 474 9.74 12.42 2.50
CA ASP A 474 10.48 12.75 3.73
C ASP A 474 9.92 12.00 4.97
N PRO A 475 10.66 11.98 6.10
CA PRO A 475 10.19 11.39 7.37
C PRO A 475 8.89 11.98 7.95
N ARG A 476 8.45 13.14 7.45
CA ARG A 476 7.17 13.76 7.79
C ARG A 476 6.03 13.24 6.91
N GLY A 477 6.32 12.42 5.90
CA GLY A 477 5.34 11.92 4.95
C GLY A 477 4.98 12.93 3.86
N ARG A 478 5.84 13.91 3.56
CA ARG A 478 5.65 14.85 2.45
C ARG A 478 6.36 14.33 1.21
N ILE A 479 5.66 14.32 0.09
CA ILE A 479 6.27 14.03 -1.22
C ILE A 479 7.13 15.24 -1.58
N VAL A 480 8.45 15.12 -1.51
CA VAL A 480 9.37 16.23 -1.80
C VAL A 480 9.60 16.39 -3.30
N LYS A 481 9.60 15.28 -4.04
CA LYS A 481 9.73 15.26 -5.50
C LYS A 481 9.04 14.03 -6.06
N GLN A 482 8.42 14.17 -7.23
CA GLN A 482 7.73 13.09 -7.93
C GLN A 482 7.89 13.27 -9.44
N LEU A 483 8.12 12.18 -10.16
CA LEU A 483 8.08 12.18 -11.62
C LEU A 483 6.64 12.12 -12.14
N PRO A 484 6.33 12.81 -13.25
CA PRO A 484 5.09 12.58 -13.98
C PRO A 484 5.07 11.15 -14.56
N PRO A 485 3.91 10.67 -15.03
CA PRO A 485 3.84 9.45 -15.82
C PRO A 485 4.77 9.53 -17.05
N GLY A 486 5.52 8.47 -17.34
CA GLY A 486 6.40 8.39 -18.51
C GLY A 486 7.88 8.12 -18.17
N PRO A 487 8.76 8.00 -19.17
CA PRO A 487 10.16 7.70 -18.92
C PRO A 487 10.87 8.88 -18.25
N GLY A 488 11.58 8.64 -17.14
CA GLY A 488 12.36 9.69 -16.48
C GLY A 488 13.28 9.18 -15.38
N VAL A 489 14.05 10.10 -14.80
CA VAL A 489 14.90 9.83 -13.63
C VAL A 489 14.70 10.88 -12.56
N LEU A 490 14.75 10.46 -11.31
CA LEU A 490 14.66 11.34 -10.14
C LEU A 490 15.93 11.19 -9.31
N ARG A 491 16.56 12.31 -8.95
CA ARG A 491 17.74 12.31 -8.08
C ARG A 491 17.48 12.97 -6.74
N THR A 492 17.98 12.37 -5.65
CA THR A 492 17.87 12.95 -4.30
C THR A 492 18.88 14.06 -4.02
N ASP A 493 19.94 14.20 -4.83
CA ASP A 493 20.89 15.32 -4.75
C ASP A 493 20.40 16.58 -5.49
N ARG A 494 19.25 16.50 -6.17
CA ARG A 494 18.64 17.58 -6.94
C ARG A 494 17.14 17.62 -6.71
N MET A 495 16.74 17.92 -5.48
CA MET A 495 15.33 17.97 -5.08
C MET A 495 14.67 19.34 -5.26
N GLU A 496 15.42 20.37 -5.64
CA GLU A 496 14.89 21.69 -6.04
C GLU A 496 14.06 21.64 -7.33
#